data_AF-A0A918BXK5-F1
#
_entry.id   AF-A0A918BXK5-F1
#
_cell.length_a   1.000
_cell.length_b   1.000
_cell.length_c   1.000
_cell.angle_alpha   90.00
_cell.angle_beta   90.00
_cell.angle_gamma   90.00
#
_symmetry.space_group_name_H-M   'P 1'
#
loop_
_entity.id
_entity.type
_entity.pdbx_description
1 polymer ?
#
loop_
_entity_poly.entity_id
_entity_poly.type
_entity_poly.pdbx_seq_one_letter_code
_entity_poly.pdbx_strand_id
1 'polypeptide(L)'
;MKELMTTEQLLQGLKHYRRIARQDLLRAPETPHPDAFRLHAEARRALYVSLEQYASEFGPQDAVDYALEQYRAVPFTTGSAEHEYPETKGRENGLENFFLMVGLDAKLRREARNARPRMKAAAPASPEGVAPQTAQEPLSGEAGKG
;
A
#
# COMPACT_ATOMS: atom_id res chain seq x y z
N MET A 1 -11.90 -28.32 12.88
CA MET A 1 -11.53 -26.91 13.12
C MET A 1 -10.02 -26.82 13.02
N LYS A 2 -9.47 -25.85 12.27
CA LYS A 2 -8.05 -25.52 12.38
C LYS A 2 -7.85 -24.95 13.78
N GLU A 3 -6.91 -25.49 14.53
CA GLU A 3 -6.60 -24.99 15.87
C GLU A 3 -6.18 -23.52 15.77
N LEU A 4 -6.85 -22.65 16.53
CA LEU A 4 -6.53 -21.23 16.56
C LEU A 4 -5.12 -21.06 17.13
N MET A 5 -4.27 -20.26 16.47
CA MET A 5 -2.97 -19.88 17.04
C MET A 5 -3.18 -19.29 18.44
N THR A 6 -2.32 -19.67 19.37
CA THR A 6 -2.28 -19.05 20.71
C THR A 6 -1.86 -17.59 20.60
N THR A 7 -2.18 -16.79 21.62
CA THR A 7 -1.73 -15.39 21.71
C THR A 7 -0.22 -15.27 21.59
N GLU A 8 0.54 -16.14 22.25
CA GLU A 8 2.01 -16.11 22.19
C GLU A 8 2.54 -16.36 20.77
N GLN A 9 2.01 -17.39 20.08
CA GLN A 9 2.37 -17.68 18.69
C GLN A 9 2.02 -16.51 17.77
N LEU A 10 0.86 -15.88 17.98
CA LEU A 10 0.41 -14.72 17.19
C LEU A 10 1.35 -13.53 17.38
N LEU A 11 1.69 -13.20 18.63
CA LEU A 11 2.61 -12.10 18.95
C LEU A 11 4.01 -12.37 18.39
N GLN A 12 4.50 -13.62 18.44
CA GLN A 12 5.77 -13.99 17.85
C GLN A 12 5.77 -13.83 16.32
N GLY A 13 4.69 -14.23 15.64
CA GLY A 13 4.50 -14.05 14.21
C GLY A 13 4.47 -12.57 13.80
N LEU A 14 3.70 -11.75 14.53
CA LEU A 14 3.62 -10.30 14.30
C LEU A 14 4.96 -9.61 14.53
N LYS A 15 5.71 -9.99 15.56
CA LYS A 15 7.08 -9.51 15.80
C LYS A 15 8.02 -9.86 14.65
N HIS A 16 7.89 -11.06 14.08
CA HIS A 16 8.65 -11.49 12.91
C HIS A 16 8.31 -10.64 11.68
N TYR A 17 7.02 -10.45 11.38
CA TYR A 17 6.57 -9.63 10.24
C TYR A 17 6.96 -8.15 10.39
N ARG A 18 6.91 -7.60 11.60
CA ARG A 18 7.42 -6.25 11.90
C ARG A 18 8.91 -6.13 11.61
N ARG A 19 9.70 -7.18 11.89
CA ARG A 19 11.13 -7.22 11.56
C ARG A 19 11.36 -7.24 10.05
N ILE A 20 10.61 -8.04 9.29
CA ILE A 20 10.69 -8.06 7.83
C ILE A 20 10.37 -6.67 7.26
N ALA A 21 9.26 -6.06 7.67
CA ALA A 21 8.90 -4.71 7.22
C ALA A 21 9.97 -3.66 7.57
N ARG A 22 10.66 -3.80 8.72
CA ARG A 22 11.81 -2.96 9.06
C ARG A 22 13.00 -3.18 8.12
N GLN A 23 13.27 -4.43 7.72
CA GLN A 23 14.34 -4.73 6.77
C GLN A 23 14.02 -4.13 5.40
N ASP A 24 12.74 -4.12 4.99
CA ASP A 24 12.32 -3.47 3.75
C ASP A 24 12.65 -1.97 3.76
N LEU A 25 12.50 -1.27 4.89
CA LEU A 25 12.91 0.14 5.00
C LEU A 25 14.39 0.37 4.69
N LEU A 26 15.26 -0.54 5.13
CA LEU A 26 16.70 -0.44 4.91
C LEU A 26 17.08 -0.65 3.44
N ARG A 27 16.23 -1.35 2.68
CA ARG A 27 16.42 -1.65 1.26
C ARG A 27 15.80 -0.61 0.33
N ALA A 28 15.00 0.32 0.86
CA ALA A 28 14.32 1.33 0.05
C ALA A 28 15.24 2.09 -0.94
N PRO A 29 16.47 2.50 -0.57
CA PRO A 29 17.38 3.19 -1.49
C PRO A 29 17.81 2.37 -2.72
N GLU A 30 17.66 1.06 -2.69
CA GLU A 30 18.03 0.14 -3.76
C GLU A 30 16.89 -0.09 -4.78
N THR A 31 15.73 0.54 -4.57
CA THR A 31 14.51 0.31 -5.36
C THR A 31 14.26 1.41 -6.39
N PRO A 32 13.51 1.15 -7.48
CA PRO A 32 13.18 2.18 -8.48
C PRO A 32 12.39 3.37 -7.95
N HIS A 33 11.66 3.20 -6.85
CA HIS A 33 10.84 4.24 -6.21
C HIS A 33 11.06 4.23 -4.68
N PRO A 34 12.20 4.75 -4.19
CA PRO A 34 12.59 4.62 -2.78
C PRO A 34 11.56 5.14 -1.78
N ASP A 35 10.95 6.30 -2.04
CA ASP A 35 9.94 6.88 -1.16
C ASP A 35 8.66 6.03 -1.10
N ALA A 36 8.19 5.55 -2.25
CA ALA A 36 7.03 4.67 -2.30
C ALA A 36 7.30 3.35 -1.59
N PHE A 37 8.49 2.77 -1.78
CA PHE A 37 8.89 1.54 -1.10
C PHE A 37 8.97 1.73 0.41
N ARG A 38 9.53 2.85 0.87
CA ARG A 38 9.59 3.23 2.28
C ARG A 38 8.19 3.37 2.88
N LEU A 39 7.30 4.15 2.25
CA LEU A 39 5.92 4.36 2.72
C LEU A 39 5.14 3.04 2.78
N HIS A 40 5.31 2.17 1.78
CA HIS A 40 4.71 0.84 1.76
C HIS A 40 5.16 -0.03 2.95
N ALA A 41 6.47 -0.06 3.22
CA ALA A 41 7.03 -0.81 4.34
C ALA A 41 6.64 -0.20 5.71
N GLU A 42 6.58 1.12 5.83
CA GLU A 42 6.10 1.83 7.03
C GLU A 42 4.64 1.48 7.33
N ALA A 43 3.78 1.49 6.32
CA ALA A 43 2.37 1.13 6.44
C ALA A 43 2.18 -0.32 6.94
N ARG A 44 2.94 -1.28 6.39
CA ARG A 44 2.96 -2.67 6.89
C ARG A 44 3.40 -2.73 8.35
N ARG A 45 4.49 -2.04 8.67
CA ARG A 45 5.06 -2.06 10.02
C ARG A 45 4.09 -1.47 11.05
N ALA A 46 3.44 -0.35 10.74
CA ALA A 46 2.45 0.30 11.59
C ALA A 46 1.23 -0.61 11.83
N LEU A 47 0.73 -1.26 10.78
CA LEU A 47 -0.33 -2.25 10.88
C LEU A 47 0.05 -3.37 11.85
N TYR A 48 1.23 -3.99 11.70
CA TYR A 48 1.64 -5.09 12.57
C TYR A 48 1.78 -4.67 14.04
N VAL A 49 2.19 -3.42 14.31
CA VAL A 49 2.19 -2.86 15.67
C VAL A 49 0.77 -2.79 16.21
N SER A 50 -0.20 -2.29 15.43
CA SER A 50 -1.60 -2.21 15.88
C SER A 50 -2.20 -3.60 16.15
N LEU A 51 -1.89 -4.59 15.29
CA LEU A 51 -2.35 -5.96 15.47
C LEU A 51 -1.72 -6.63 16.70
N GLU A 52 -0.44 -6.33 17.00
CA GLU A 52 0.25 -6.84 18.18
C GLU A 52 -0.35 -6.27 19.46
N GLN A 53 -0.63 -4.96 19.48
CA GLN A 53 -1.31 -4.30 20.60
C GLN A 53 -2.69 -4.91 20.82
N TYR A 54 -3.50 -5.00 19.76
CA TYR A 54 -4.86 -5.52 19.84
C TYR A 54 -4.89 -7.00 20.27
N ALA A 55 -4.01 -7.83 19.72
CA ALA A 55 -3.88 -9.23 20.11
C ALA A 55 -3.43 -9.40 21.56
N SER A 56 -2.55 -8.52 22.06
CA SER A 56 -2.09 -8.58 23.45
C SER A 56 -3.16 -8.20 24.46
N GLU A 57 -4.11 -7.35 24.07
CA GLU A 57 -5.17 -6.86 24.94
C GLU A 57 -6.43 -7.74 24.89
N PHE A 58 -6.85 -8.15 23.68
CA PHE A 58 -8.13 -8.83 23.46
C PHE A 58 -7.99 -10.29 23.04
N GLY A 59 -6.81 -10.70 22.56
CA GLY A 59 -6.55 -12.08 22.15
C GLY A 59 -6.64 -12.33 20.63
N PRO A 60 -6.46 -13.59 20.19
CA PRO A 60 -6.23 -13.91 18.79
C PRO A 60 -7.45 -13.71 17.90
N GLN A 61 -8.63 -14.12 18.37
CA GLN A 61 -9.86 -14.03 17.60
C GLN A 61 -10.24 -12.56 17.35
N ASP A 62 -10.20 -11.74 18.39
CA ASP A 62 -10.46 -10.30 18.31
C ASP A 62 -9.47 -9.60 17.37
N ALA A 63 -8.19 -10.00 17.37
CA ALA A 63 -7.21 -9.48 16.42
C ALA A 63 -7.53 -9.84 14.96
N VAL A 64 -8.10 -11.02 14.70
CA VAL A 64 -8.58 -11.41 13.37
C VAL A 64 -9.78 -10.57 12.95
N ASP A 65 -10.74 -10.35 13.86
CA ASP A 65 -11.92 -9.56 13.58
C ASP A 65 -11.58 -8.08 13.32
N TYR A 66 -10.66 -7.53 14.12
CA TYR A 66 -10.09 -6.20 13.89
C TYR A 66 -9.35 -6.12 12.53
N ALA A 67 -8.54 -7.12 12.19
CA ALA A 67 -7.87 -7.15 10.88
C ALA A 67 -8.87 -7.20 9.71
N LEU A 68 -9.97 -7.95 9.85
CA LEU A 68 -11.04 -8.01 8.84
C LEU A 68 -11.75 -6.67 8.69
N GLU A 69 -12.03 -5.96 9.78
CA GLU A 69 -12.58 -4.61 9.75
C GLU A 69 -11.63 -3.64 9.01
N GLN A 70 -10.36 -3.63 9.39
CA GLN A 70 -9.34 -2.81 8.72
C GLN A 70 -9.25 -3.12 7.23
N TYR A 71 -9.33 -4.40 6.86
CA TYR A 71 -9.26 -4.84 5.47
C TYR A 71 -10.44 -4.38 4.63
N ARG A 72 -11.67 -4.46 5.17
CA ARG A 72 -12.87 -3.94 4.50
C ARG A 72 -12.78 -2.43 4.26
N ALA A 73 -12.06 -1.70 5.11
CA ALA A 73 -11.85 -0.27 4.95
C ALA A 73 -10.77 0.10 3.92
N VAL A 74 -9.93 -0.83 3.45
CA VAL A 74 -8.88 -0.52 2.47
C VAL A 74 -9.48 -0.38 1.06
N PRO A 75 -9.35 0.79 0.39
CA PRO A 75 -9.85 0.94 -0.96
C PRO A 75 -9.14 0.05 -1.98
N PHE A 76 -9.80 -0.31 -3.07
CA PHE A 76 -9.14 -0.92 -4.23
C PHE A 76 -8.32 0.12 -4.99
N THR A 77 -7.04 -0.16 -5.17
CA THR A 77 -6.10 0.63 -5.98
C THR A 77 -5.87 0.00 -7.37
N THR A 78 -6.79 -0.82 -7.86
CA THR A 78 -6.66 -1.52 -9.15
C THR A 78 -6.44 -0.54 -10.29
N GLY A 79 -5.45 -0.81 -11.16
CA GLY A 79 -5.12 0.03 -12.31
C GLY A 79 -4.14 1.17 -12.02
N SER A 80 -3.70 1.34 -10.76
CA SER A 80 -2.65 2.30 -10.39
C SER A 80 -1.25 1.69 -10.53
N ALA A 81 -0.25 2.51 -10.85
CA ALA A 81 1.15 2.10 -10.94
C ALA A 81 1.70 1.67 -9.57
N GLU A 82 2.70 0.79 -9.50
CA GLU A 82 3.19 0.21 -8.22
C GLU A 82 3.51 1.25 -7.15
N HIS A 83 4.14 2.36 -7.53
CA HIS A 83 4.53 3.46 -6.63
C HIS A 83 3.38 4.39 -6.24
N GLU A 84 2.20 4.28 -6.86
CA GLU A 84 1.01 5.03 -6.48
C GLU A 84 0.28 4.38 -5.31
N TYR A 85 -0.25 5.21 -4.41
CA TYR A 85 -0.93 4.79 -3.18
C TYR A 85 -0.13 3.77 -2.34
N PRO A 86 1.18 4.00 -2.10
CA PRO A 86 2.06 3.02 -1.47
C PRO A 86 1.60 2.64 -0.06
N GLU A 87 1.04 3.58 0.70
CA GLU A 87 0.50 3.33 2.04
C GLU A 87 -0.72 2.41 1.99
N THR A 88 -1.67 2.67 1.08
CA THR A 88 -2.87 1.84 0.89
C THR A 88 -2.48 0.43 0.50
N LYS A 89 -1.57 0.29 -0.48
CA LYS A 89 -1.04 -1.01 -0.92
C LYS A 89 -0.26 -1.73 0.17
N GLY A 90 0.51 -0.99 0.97
CA GLY A 90 1.23 -1.51 2.13
C GLY A 90 0.28 -2.05 3.20
N ARG A 91 -0.79 -1.33 3.52
CA ARG A 91 -1.83 -1.81 4.45
C ARG A 91 -2.53 -3.06 3.92
N GLU A 92 -2.94 -3.07 2.65
CA GLU A 92 -3.50 -4.25 1.99
C GLU A 92 -2.55 -5.44 2.09
N ASN A 93 -1.30 -5.27 1.64
CA ASN A 93 -0.28 -6.32 1.67
C ASN A 93 -0.04 -6.85 3.09
N GLY A 94 0.02 -5.96 4.07
CA GLY A 94 0.19 -6.32 5.47
C GLY A 94 -0.93 -7.20 6.00
N LEU A 95 -2.18 -6.86 5.69
CA LEU A 95 -3.38 -7.61 6.07
C LEU A 95 -3.44 -8.96 5.36
N GLU A 96 -3.12 -9.02 4.06
CA GLU A 96 -3.10 -10.27 3.30
C GLU A 96 -2.07 -11.26 3.87
N ASN A 97 -0.89 -10.76 4.22
CA ASN A 97 0.14 -11.58 4.88
C ASN A 97 -0.32 -12.04 6.26
N PHE A 98 -0.98 -11.18 7.03
CA PHE A 98 -1.55 -11.55 8.33
C PHE A 98 -2.59 -12.67 8.20
N PHE A 99 -3.49 -12.60 7.22
CA PHE A 99 -4.49 -13.64 6.97
C PHE A 99 -3.86 -14.98 6.59
N LEU A 100 -2.76 -14.96 5.83
CA LEU A 100 -1.98 -16.17 5.54
C LEU A 100 -1.36 -16.76 6.81
N MET A 101 -0.78 -15.92 7.66
CA MET A 101 -0.15 -16.33 8.91
C MET A 101 -1.12 -17.02 9.87
N VAL A 102 -2.30 -16.43 10.09
CA VAL A 102 -3.33 -17.00 10.99
C VAL A 102 -4.14 -18.12 10.34
N GLY A 103 -3.89 -18.41 9.05
CA GLY A 103 -4.59 -19.44 8.31
C GLY A 103 -6.08 -19.15 8.11
N LEU A 104 -6.43 -17.88 7.90
CA LEU A 104 -7.81 -17.43 7.70
C LEU A 104 -8.48 -18.23 6.57
N ASP A 105 -9.75 -18.59 6.79
CA ASP A 105 -10.55 -19.29 5.79
C ASP A 105 -10.66 -18.48 4.47
N ALA A 106 -10.49 -19.18 3.35
CA ALA A 106 -10.47 -18.55 2.04
C ALA A 106 -11.81 -17.92 1.64
N LYS A 107 -12.94 -18.49 2.10
CA LYS A 107 -14.27 -17.92 1.85
C LYS A 107 -14.42 -16.62 2.63
N LEU A 108 -14.08 -16.61 3.92
CA LEU A 108 -14.15 -15.40 4.76
C LEU A 108 -13.25 -14.27 4.23
N ARG A 109 -12.02 -14.61 3.82
CA ARG A 109 -11.10 -13.66 3.17
C ARG A 109 -11.71 -13.06 1.89
N ARG A 110 -12.33 -13.89 1.05
CA ARG A 110 -12.98 -13.45 -0.19
C ARG A 110 -14.19 -12.54 0.09
N GLU A 111 -15.00 -12.87 1.09
CA GLU A 111 -16.14 -12.05 1.49
C GLU A 111 -15.70 -10.67 1.97
N ALA A 112 -14.67 -10.61 2.83
CA ALA A 112 -14.11 -9.33 3.29
C ALA A 112 -13.52 -8.51 2.13
N ARG A 113 -12.86 -9.17 1.16
CA ARG A 113 -12.33 -8.51 -0.04
C ARG A 113 -13.44 -7.88 -0.88
N ASN A 114 -14.56 -8.58 -1.07
CA ASN A 114 -15.68 -8.10 -1.88
C ASN A 114 -16.39 -6.88 -1.27
N ALA A 115 -16.30 -6.70 0.05
CA ALA A 115 -16.89 -5.57 0.75
C ALA A 115 -16.04 -4.28 0.68
N ARG A 116 -14.84 -4.34 0.11
CA ARG A 116 -13.94 -3.18 0.04
C ARG A 116 -14.47 -2.08 -0.90
N PRO A 117 -14.32 -0.80 -0.53
CA PRO A 117 -14.70 0.30 -1.40
C PRO A 117 -13.76 0.37 -2.61
N ARG A 118 -14.27 0.84 -3.75
CA ARG A 118 -13.40 1.29 -4.84
C ARG A 118 -12.90 2.68 -4.52
N MET A 119 -11.65 2.99 -4.87
CA MET A 119 -11.23 4.39 -4.90
C MET A 119 -12.17 5.15 -5.84
N LYS A 120 -12.75 6.26 -5.37
CA LYS A 120 -13.29 7.25 -6.31
C LYS A 120 -12.08 7.72 -7.11
N ALA A 121 -12.10 7.52 -8.42
CA ALA A 121 -11.03 7.99 -9.29
C ALA A 121 -10.80 9.47 -8.97
N ALA A 122 -9.63 9.79 -8.44
CA ALA A 122 -9.13 11.15 -8.57
C ALA A 122 -9.08 11.41 -10.08
N ALA A 123 -9.69 12.52 -10.53
CA ALA A 123 -9.60 12.94 -11.92
C ALA A 123 -8.13 12.82 -12.36
N PRO A 124 -7.84 12.30 -13.56
CA PRO A 124 -6.46 12.09 -13.99
C PRO A 124 -5.71 13.40 -13.79
N ALA A 125 -4.63 13.34 -12.99
CA ALA A 125 -3.68 14.43 -12.90
C ALA A 125 -3.27 14.74 -14.34
N SER A 126 -3.62 15.94 -14.80
CA SER A 126 -3.29 16.39 -16.14
C SER A 126 -1.79 16.21 -16.34
N PRO A 127 -1.33 15.55 -17.42
CA PRO A 127 0.10 15.45 -17.65
C PRO A 127 0.66 16.87 -17.72
N GLU A 128 1.69 17.09 -16.91
CA GLU A 128 2.45 18.33 -16.85
C GLU A 128 2.80 18.82 -18.26
N GLY A 129 2.73 20.14 -18.43
CA GLY A 129 2.74 20.83 -19.71
C GLY A 129 3.85 20.38 -20.64
N VAL A 130 3.45 19.85 -21.79
CA VAL A 130 4.24 19.98 -23.01
C VAL A 130 4.26 21.46 -23.36
N ALA A 131 5.34 22.14 -22.99
CA ALA A 131 5.62 23.49 -23.45
C ALA A 131 5.61 23.50 -24.99
N PRO A 132 4.81 24.34 -25.65
CA PRO A 132 4.90 24.50 -27.09
C PRO A 132 6.26 25.12 -27.40
N GLN A 133 7.07 24.42 -28.19
CA GLN A 133 8.28 24.97 -28.78
C GLN A 133 7.88 26.21 -29.59
N THR A 134 8.34 27.37 -29.12
CA THR A 134 8.25 28.65 -29.82
C THR A 134 8.97 28.53 -31.16
N ALA A 135 8.19 28.64 -32.24
CA ALA A 135 8.72 28.86 -33.58
C ALA A 135 9.52 30.17 -33.58
N GLN A 136 10.80 30.09 -33.94
CA GLN A 136 11.63 31.24 -34.24
C GLN A 136 11.16 31.85 -35.56
N GLU A 137 10.66 33.08 -35.52
CA GLU A 137 10.68 33.98 -36.67
C GLU A 137 12.12 34.48 -36.88
N PRO A 138 12.65 34.51 -38.12
CA PRO A 138 13.68 35.46 -38.46
C PRO A 138 13.07 36.72 -39.08
N LEU A 139 13.51 37.82 -38.50
CA LEU A 139 13.24 39.22 -38.81
C LEU A 139 13.46 39.62 -40.27
N SER A 140 12.71 40.67 -40.59
CA SER A 140 12.62 41.47 -41.81
C SER A 140 13.90 42.17 -42.28
N GLY A 141 13.90 42.53 -43.57
CA GLY A 141 14.56 43.72 -44.14
C GLY A 141 15.98 43.48 -44.69
N GLU A 142 16.43 44.08 -45.79
CA GLU A 142 15.91 45.18 -46.59
C GLU A 142 16.80 45.34 -47.86
N ALA A 143 16.38 46.24 -48.76
CA ALA A 143 17.07 46.84 -49.91
C ALA A 143 17.18 45.98 -51.19
N GLY A 144 16.86 46.45 -52.40
CA GLY A 144 16.51 47.80 -52.84
C GLY A 144 17.12 48.08 -54.21
N LYS A 145 16.27 48.48 -55.17
CA LYS A 145 16.53 49.25 -56.40
C LYS A 145 17.45 48.68 -57.50
N GLY A 146 16.97 48.81 -58.74
CA GLY A 146 17.79 48.90 -59.95
C GLY A 146 17.12 48.31 -61.16
#